data_AF-A0A0S8D4Y6-F1
#
_entry.id   AF-A0A0S8D4Y6-F1
#
_cell.length_a   1.000
_cell.length_b   1.000
_cell.length_c   1.000
_cell.angle_alpha   90.00
_cell.angle_beta   90.00
_cell.angle_gamma   90.00
#
_symmetry.space_group_name_H-M   'P 1'
#
loop_
_entity.id
_entity.type
_entity.pdbx_description
1 polymer ?
#
loop_
_entity_poly.entity_id
_entity_poly.type
_entity_poly.pdbx_seq_one_letter_code
_entity_poly.pdbx_strand_id
1 'polypeptide(L)' 'MNKVSKESLPPEDRKVVEMIAKGAGEIMFDHYENLPMDYRMRLEDVIKNAYRILDDHYWMTR' A
#
# COMPACT_ATOMS: atom_id res chain seq x y z
N MET A 1 16.63 -13.40 -19.48
CA MET A 1 15.48 -12.97 -18.66
C MET A 1 15.73 -13.42 -17.23
N ASN A 2 16.15 -12.50 -16.35
CA ASN A 2 16.27 -12.81 -14.93
C ASN A 2 14.86 -12.90 -14.34
N LYS A 3 14.46 -14.11 -13.93
CA LYS A 3 13.28 -14.29 -13.07
C LYS A 3 13.64 -13.66 -11.73
N VAL A 4 13.14 -12.46 -11.48
CA VAL A 4 13.16 -11.88 -10.13
C VAL A 4 12.34 -12.84 -9.27
N SER A 5 13.00 -13.58 -8.37
CA SER A 5 12.26 -14.38 -7.39
C SER A 5 11.46 -13.40 -6.55
N LYS A 6 10.14 -13.51 -6.61
CA LYS A 6 9.23 -12.86 -5.67
C LYS A 6 9.35 -13.62 -4.34
N GLU A 7 10.46 -13.42 -3.65
CA GLU A 7 10.51 -13.82 -2.24
C GLU A 7 9.56 -12.91 -1.50
N SER A 8 8.59 -13.53 -0.83
CA SER A 8 7.65 -12.83 0.04
C SER A 8 8.44 -12.00 1.05
N LEU A 9 8.04 -10.76 1.26
CA LEU A 9 8.66 -9.89 2.27
C LEU A 9 8.77 -10.59 3.64
N PRO A 10 9.90 -10.42 4.34
CA PRO A 10 10.05 -10.86 5.73
C PRO A 10 8.92 -10.31 6.63
N PRO A 11 8.55 -11.02 7.71
CA PRO A 11 7.47 -10.58 8.60
C PRO A 11 7.65 -9.17 9.15
N GLU A 12 8.90 -8.75 9.43
CA GLU A 12 9.23 -7.41 9.91
C GLU A 12 8.90 -6.34 8.86
N ASP A 13 9.29 -6.58 7.61
CA ASP A 13 9.06 -5.64 6.50
C ASP A 13 7.56 -5.54 6.16
N ARG A 14 6.84 -6.67 6.22
CA ARG A 14 5.38 -6.68 6.04
C ARG A 14 4.68 -5.78 7.06
N LYS A 15 5.09 -5.84 8.33
CA LYS A 15 4.54 -4.95 9.38
C LYS A 15 4.78 -3.48 9.05
N VAL A 16 5.95 -3.13 8.54
CA VAL A 16 6.24 -1.75 8.13
C VAL A 16 5.29 -1.30 7.01
N VAL A 17 5.08 -2.14 5.99
CA VAL A 17 4.18 -1.82 4.88
C VAL A 17 2.72 -1.71 5.35
N GLU A 18 2.27 -2.58 6.25
CA GLU A 18 0.94 -2.49 6.89
C GLU A 18 0.76 -1.19 7.69
N MET A 19 1.77 -0.79 8.46
CA MET A 19 1.76 0.47 9.21
C MET A 19 1.65 1.68 8.28
N ILE A 20 2.35 1.68 7.14
CA ILE A 20 2.27 2.75 6.14
C ILE A 20 0.86 2.83 5.55
N ALA A 21 0.28 1.69 5.13
CA ALA A 21 -1.07 1.65 4.58
C ALA A 21 -2.10 2.17 5.60
N LYS A 22 -1.98 1.73 6.85
CA LYS A 22 -2.86 2.15 7.94
C LYS A 22 -2.75 3.65 8.21
N GLY A 23 -1.54 4.19 8.33
CA GLY A 23 -1.34 5.63 8.57
C GLY A 23 -1.88 6.49 7.43
N ALA A 24 -1.71 6.06 6.18
CA ALA A 24 -2.31 6.75 5.03
C ALA A 24 -3.85 6.69 5.07
N GLY A 25 -4.42 5.54 5.45
CA GLY A 25 -5.87 5.37 5.63
C GLY A 25 -6.44 6.23 6.75
N GLU A 26 -5.75 6.34 7.89
CA GLU A 26 -6.15 7.19 9.01
C GLU A 26 -6.15 8.68 8.62
N ILE A 27 -5.10 9.16 7.95
CA ILE A 27 -5.06 10.53 7.41
C ILE A 27 -6.24 10.77 6.44
N MET A 28 -6.49 9.80 5.55
CA MET A 28 -7.58 9.91 4.58
C MET A 28 -8.95 9.92 5.26
N PHE A 29 -9.13 9.18 6.35
CA PHE A 29 -10.38 9.10 7.11
C PHE A 29 -10.63 10.35 7.95
N ASP A 30 -9.64 10.79 8.75
CA ASP A 30 -9.79 11.89 9.70
C ASP A 30 -9.80 13.27 9.03
N HIS A 31 -9.16 13.40 7.87
CA HIS A 31 -8.93 14.70 7.23
C HIS A 31 -9.45 14.80 5.80
N TYR A 32 -10.27 13.83 5.34
CA TYR A 32 -10.73 13.75 3.94
C TYR A 32 -11.13 15.10 3.36
N GLU A 33 -12.04 15.80 4.02
CA GLU A 33 -12.63 17.06 3.54
C GLU A 33 -11.61 18.20 3.46
N ASN A 34 -10.62 18.20 4.36
CA ASN A 34 -9.59 19.23 4.47
C ASN A 34 -8.37 18.98 3.57
N LEU A 35 -8.23 17.76 3.04
CA LEU A 35 -7.12 17.41 2.17
C LEU A 35 -7.34 17.97 0.75
N PRO A 36 -6.35 18.67 0.17
CA PRO A 36 -6.32 18.97 -1.25
C PRO A 36 -6.46 17.70 -2.10
N MET A 37 -7.13 17.80 -3.26
CA MET A 37 -7.41 16.64 -4.12
C MET A 37 -6.14 15.85 -4.51
N ASP A 38 -5.04 16.54 -4.78
CA ASP A 38 -3.75 15.92 -5.10
C ASP A 38 -3.17 15.11 -3.92
N TYR A 39 -3.41 15.53 -2.68
CA TYR A 39 -3.03 14.78 -1.50
C TYR A 39 -3.90 13.53 -1.32
N ARG A 40 -5.21 13.63 -1.61
CA ARG A 40 -6.11 12.46 -1.59
C ARG A 40 -5.66 11.38 -2.56
N MET A 41 -5.33 11.78 -3.80
CA MET A 41 -4.83 10.84 -4.83
C MET A 41 -3.51 10.19 -4.39
N ARG A 42 -2.57 10.96 -3.81
CA ARG A 42 -1.30 10.41 -3.32
C ARG A 42 -1.48 9.42 -2.18
N LEU A 43 -2.39 9.70 -1.24
CA LEU A 43 -2.70 8.78 -0.14
C LEU A 43 -3.34 7.49 -0.68
N GLU A 44 -4.26 7.61 -1.64
CA GLU A 44 -4.85 6.46 -2.32
C GLU A 44 -3.79 5.60 -3.04
N ASP A 45 -2.83 6.23 -3.72
CA ASP A 45 -1.71 5.55 -4.37
C ASP A 45 -0.80 4.85 -3.36
N VAL A 46 -0.52 5.47 -2.20
CA VAL A 46 0.25 4.85 -1.11
C VAL A 46 -0.46 3.60 -0.60
N ILE A 47 -1.77 3.69 -0.33
CA ILE A 47 -2.58 2.57 0.15
C ILE A 47 -2.58 1.43 -0.88
N LYS A 48 -2.86 1.74 -2.16
CA LYS A 48 -2.88 0.75 -3.24
C LYS A 48 -1.52 0.07 -3.42
N ASN A 49 -0.43 0.83 -3.39
CA ASN A 49 0.90 0.27 -3.54
C ASN A 49 1.32 -0.58 -2.35
N ALA A 50 0.98 -0.16 -1.13
CA ALA A 50 1.25 -0.95 0.07
C ALA A 50 0.52 -2.29 0.01
N TYR A 51 -0.75 -2.32 -0.36
CA TYR A 51 -1.46 -3.58 -0.56
C TYR A 51 -0.91 -4.42 -1.71
N ARG A 52 -0.49 -3.80 -2.83
CA ARG A 52 0.18 -4.52 -3.92
C ARG A 52 1.50 -5.18 -3.49
N ILE A 53 2.22 -4.55 -2.56
CA ILE A 53 3.46 -5.07 -1.99
C ILE A 53 3.16 -6.20 -0.99
N LEU A 54 2.09 -6.08 -0.20
CA LEU A 54 1.65 -7.10 0.75
C LEU A 54 1.03 -8.33 0.05
N ASP A 55 0.36 -8.12 -1.08
CA ASP A 55 -0.31 -9.12 -1.92
C ASP A 55 0.58 -9.60 -3.09
N ASP A 56 1.68 -10.27 -2.82
CA ASP A 56 2.45 -10.99 -3.86
C ASP A 56 1.61 -11.97 -4.75
N HIS A 57 0.30 -12.14 -4.48
CA HIS A 57 -0.68 -12.96 -5.19
C HIS A 57 -1.89 -12.25 -5.85
N TYR A 58 -2.06 -10.92 -5.84
CA TYR A 58 -3.33 -10.31 -6.32
C TYR A 58 -3.61 -10.42 -7.84
N TRP A 59 -2.68 -10.96 -8.64
CA TRP A 59 -2.86 -11.13 -10.09
C TRP A 59 -3.15 -12.59 -10.53
N MET A 60 -3.46 -13.51 -9.60
CA MET A 60 -3.89 -14.89 -9.96
C MET A 60 -5.41 -15.08 -10.06
N THR A 61 -6.22 -14.04 -9.86
CA THR A 61 -7.67 -14.10 -10.13
C THR A 61 -8.16 -12.83 -10.79
N ARG A 62 -7.80 -12.65 -12.07
CA ARG A 62 -8.69 -12.14 -13.12
C ARG A 62 -8.14 -12.49 -14.49
#